data_AF-A0A0Q4YFU3-F1
#
_entry.id   AF-A0A0Q4YFU3-F1
#
_cell.length_a   1.000
_cell.length_b   1.000
_cell.length_c   1.000
_cell.angle_alpha   90.00
_cell.angle_beta   90.00
_cell.angle_gamma   90.00
#
_symmetry.space_group_name_H-M   'P 1'
#
loop_
_entity.id
_entity.type
_entity.pdbx_description
1 polymer ?
#
loop_
_entity_poly.entity_id
_entity_poly.type
_entity_poly.pdbx_seq_one_letter_code
_entity_poly.pdbx_strand_id
1 'polypeptide(L)'
;MIKPTQAQWNQRIDDAQDHTHDTIGGVRYARIAYGMDYPDGKAKCRDCAVEHGQLHVVGCCVERCPRCKEQAIGCGCDEAGEYRLQ
;
A
#
# COMPACT_ATOMS: atom_id res chain seq x y z
N MET A 1 -7.81 -22.18 -3.70
CA MET A 1 -7.76 -20.71 -3.60
C MET A 1 -8.55 -20.14 -4.78
N ILE A 2 -9.70 -19.50 -4.54
CA ILE A 2 -10.53 -18.93 -5.61
C ILE A 2 -9.97 -17.53 -5.92
N LYS A 3 -9.64 -17.27 -7.18
CA LYS A 3 -9.19 -15.93 -7.61
C LYS A 3 -10.38 -14.97 -7.64
N PRO A 4 -10.22 -13.69 -7.25
CA PRO A 4 -11.28 -12.70 -7.37
C PRO A 4 -11.65 -12.48 -8.84
N THR A 5 -12.90 -12.11 -9.10
CA THR A 5 -13.33 -11.64 -10.43
C THR A 5 -12.76 -10.25 -10.71
N GLN A 6 -12.80 -9.82 -11.98
CA GLN A 6 -12.35 -8.48 -12.36
C GLN A 6 -13.14 -7.39 -11.63
N ALA A 7 -14.46 -7.55 -11.46
CA ALA A 7 -15.29 -6.57 -10.74
C ALA A 7 -14.90 -6.48 -9.26
N GLN A 8 -14.64 -7.61 -8.60
CA GLN A 8 -14.16 -7.63 -7.22
C GLN A 8 -12.77 -6.99 -7.08
N TRP A 9 -11.91 -7.14 -8.09
CA TRP A 9 -10.60 -6.51 -8.09
C TRP A 9 -10.69 -4.99 -8.29
N ASN A 10 -11.53 -4.54 -9.22
CA ASN A 10 -11.76 -3.10 -9.44
C ASN A 10 -12.29 -2.43 -8.17
N GLN A 11 -13.22 -3.07 -7.45
CA GLN A 11 -13.71 -2.55 -6.17
C GLN A 11 -12.56 -2.36 -5.16
N ARG A 12 -11.58 -3.27 -5.10
CA ARG A 12 -10.42 -3.11 -4.21
C ARG A 12 -9.52 -1.93 -4.61
N ILE A 13 -9.45 -1.62 -5.90
CA ILE A 13 -8.74 -0.44 -6.38
C ILE A 13 -9.48 0.81 -5.92
N ASP A 14 -10.81 0.84 -6.06
CA ASP A 14 -11.65 1.95 -5.62
C ASP A 14 -11.55 2.17 -4.10
N ASP A 15 -11.72 1.09 -3.31
CA ASP A 15 -11.59 1.12 -1.84
C ASP A 15 -10.21 1.65 -1.40
N ALA A 16 -9.16 1.32 -2.17
CA ALA A 16 -7.82 1.79 -1.90
C ALA A 16 -7.64 3.29 -2.18
N GLN A 17 -8.42 3.88 -3.07
CA GLN A 17 -8.40 5.33 -3.32
C GLN A 17 -9.06 6.09 -2.17
N ASP A 18 -10.06 5.49 -1.53
CA ASP A 18 -10.72 6.08 -0.36
C ASP A 18 -9.85 5.95 0.91
N HIS A 19 -9.06 4.89 1.03
CA HIS A 19 -8.10 4.73 2.12
C HIS A 19 -6.83 5.55 1.88
N THR A 20 -6.90 6.85 2.16
CA THR A 20 -5.83 7.81 1.83
C THR A 20 -4.67 7.89 2.83
N HIS A 21 -4.83 7.35 4.04
CA HIS A 21 -3.84 7.51 5.11
C HIS A 21 -3.77 6.27 6.00
N ASP A 22 -2.56 5.87 6.34
CA ASP A 22 -2.30 4.84 7.36
C ASP A 22 -1.99 5.50 8.71
N THR A 23 -2.28 4.78 9.79
CA THR A 23 -1.82 5.15 11.13
C THR A 23 -0.71 4.19 11.55
N ILE A 24 0.48 4.72 11.78
CA ILE A 24 1.70 3.94 12.05
C ILE A 24 2.31 4.46 13.35
N GLY A 25 2.36 3.63 14.39
CA GLY A 25 2.83 4.05 15.72
C GLY A 25 2.05 5.25 16.28
N GLY A 26 0.72 5.27 16.06
CA GLY A 26 -0.17 6.35 16.51
C GLY A 26 -0.10 7.65 15.68
N VAL A 27 0.76 7.72 14.67
CA VAL A 27 0.88 8.89 13.78
C VAL A 27 0.21 8.60 12.44
N ARG A 28 -0.62 9.54 11.98
CA ARG A 28 -1.33 9.43 10.70
C ARG A 28 -0.43 9.93 9.56
N TYR A 29 -0.17 9.08 8.57
CA TYR A 29 0.63 9.38 7.40
C TYR A 29 -0.21 9.26 6.12
N ALA A 30 -0.07 10.22 5.21
CA ALA A 30 -0.64 10.09 3.87
C ALA A 30 0.06 8.95 3.12
N ARG A 31 -0.71 8.06 2.50
CA ARG A 31 -0.19 6.99 1.67
C ARG A 31 0.47 7.55 0.42
N ILE A 32 1.45 6.83 -0.11
CA ILE A 32 2.21 7.27 -1.29
C ILE A 32 1.54 6.68 -2.52
N ALA A 33 1.12 7.53 -3.45
CA ALA A 33 0.56 7.10 -4.72
C ALA A 33 1.63 6.45 -5.61
N TYR A 34 1.20 5.49 -6.43
CA TYR A 34 2.06 4.86 -7.41
C TYR A 34 2.63 5.90 -8.37
N GLY A 35 3.92 5.77 -8.70
CA GLY A 35 4.63 6.75 -9.53
C GLY A 35 5.25 7.88 -8.73
N MET A 36 4.83 8.13 -7.48
CA MET A 36 5.57 8.99 -6.55
C MET A 36 6.62 8.19 -5.77
N ASP A 37 6.31 6.94 -5.46
CA ASP A 37 7.22 5.98 -4.85
C ASP A 37 8.17 5.32 -5.87
N TYR A 38 7.73 5.17 -7.14
CA TYR A 38 8.52 4.70 -8.28
C TYR A 38 8.33 5.60 -9.52
N PRO A 39 9.01 6.76 -9.60
CA PRO A 39 8.89 7.70 -10.71
C PRO A 39 9.18 7.10 -12.09
N ASP A 40 10.16 6.21 -12.17
CA ASP A 40 10.56 5.51 -13.40
C ASP A 40 9.76 4.21 -13.63
N GLY A 41 8.64 4.05 -12.91
CA GLY A 41 7.75 2.90 -13.01
C GLY A 41 7.08 2.77 -14.38
N LYS A 42 6.48 1.59 -14.63
CA LYS A 42 5.60 1.38 -15.78
C LYS A 42 4.28 2.10 -15.57
N ALA A 43 3.51 2.35 -16.63
CA ALA A 43 2.22 3.03 -16.56
C ALA A 43 1.23 2.46 -15.52
N LYS A 44 1.31 1.15 -15.24
CA LYS A 44 0.56 0.47 -14.19
C LYS A 44 1.48 -0.29 -13.25
N CYS A 45 1.13 -0.33 -11.97
CA CYS A 45 1.82 -1.13 -10.98
C CYS A 45 1.79 -2.61 -11.39
N ARG A 46 2.95 -3.28 -11.35
CA ARG A 46 3.04 -4.70 -11.77
C ARG A 46 2.20 -5.65 -10.92
N ASP A 47 1.90 -5.27 -9.69
CA ASP A 47 1.32 -6.16 -8.69
C ASP A 47 -0.18 -5.92 -8.52
N CYS A 48 -0.61 -4.66 -8.36
CA CYS A 48 -2.01 -4.33 -8.15
C CYS A 48 -2.70 -3.61 -9.32
N ALA A 49 -1.98 -3.32 -10.40
CA ALA A 49 -2.47 -2.71 -11.65
C ALA A 49 -3.02 -1.27 -11.56
N VAL A 50 -2.82 -0.58 -10.44
CA VAL A 50 -3.15 0.86 -10.30
C VAL A 50 -2.25 1.71 -11.21
N GLU A 51 -2.78 2.85 -11.67
CA GLU A 51 -2.11 3.80 -12.55
C GLU A 51 -1.27 4.81 -11.76
N HIS A 52 -0.40 5.56 -12.46
CA HIS A 52 0.33 6.66 -11.84
C HIS A 52 -0.63 7.66 -11.19
N GLY A 53 -0.32 8.06 -9.95
CA GLY A 53 -1.15 8.96 -9.14
C GLY A 53 -2.25 8.27 -8.34
N GLN A 54 -2.53 6.98 -8.56
CA GLN A 54 -3.46 6.21 -7.75
C GLN A 54 -2.76 5.57 -6.54
N LEU A 55 -3.49 5.40 -5.44
CA LEU A 55 -3.02 4.66 -4.28
C LEU A 55 -3.04 3.15 -4.56
N HIS A 56 -2.04 2.44 -4.06
CA HIS A 56 -1.95 0.98 -4.21
C HIS A 56 -3.11 0.26 -3.51
N VAL A 57 -3.51 -0.90 -4.01
CA VAL A 57 -4.36 -1.83 -3.23
C VAL A 57 -3.62 -2.22 -1.96
N VAL A 58 -4.28 -2.15 -0.80
CA VAL A 58 -3.70 -2.56 0.50
C VAL A 58 -3.18 -3.99 0.39
N GLY A 59 -1.92 -4.21 0.79
CA GLY A 59 -1.25 -5.49 0.62
C GLY A 59 -0.40 -5.60 -0.65
N CYS A 60 -0.31 -4.54 -1.47
CA CYS A 60 0.54 -4.53 -2.66
C CYS A 60 2.02 -4.69 -2.29
N CYS A 61 2.73 -5.60 -2.96
CA CYS A 61 4.15 -5.82 -2.73
C CYS A 61 5.07 -4.73 -3.31
N VAL A 62 4.50 -3.73 -4.00
CA VAL A 62 5.26 -2.59 -4.52
C VAL A 62 5.16 -1.39 -3.59
N GLU A 63 4.01 -1.21 -2.92
CA GLU A 63 3.71 -0.03 -2.12
C GLU A 63 4.81 0.28 -1.09
N ARG A 64 5.23 1.55 -1.03
CA ARG A 64 6.20 2.02 -0.03
C ARG A 64 5.52 2.58 1.21
N CYS A 65 6.01 2.17 2.37
CA CYS A 65 5.62 2.67 3.67
C CYS A 65 5.77 4.20 3.71
N PRO A 66 4.74 4.95 4.10
CA PRO A 66 4.84 6.41 4.11
C PRO A 66 5.80 6.94 5.19
N ARG A 67 6.11 6.13 6.23
CA ARG A 67 7.07 6.47 7.29
C ARG A 67 8.52 6.20 6.89
N CYS A 68 8.90 4.96 6.55
CA CYS A 68 10.30 4.59 6.29
C CYS A 68 10.67 4.42 4.81
N LYS A 69 9.68 4.45 3.90
CA LYS A 69 9.84 4.23 2.45
C LYS A 69 10.29 2.82 2.04
N GLU A 70 10.43 1.88 2.96
CA GLU A 70 10.58 0.45 2.65
C GLU A 70 9.24 -0.16 2.18
N GLN A 71 9.22 -1.45 1.85
CA GLN A 71 8.00 -2.13 1.43
C GLN A 71 6.95 -2.13 2.54
N ALA A 72 5.78 -1.56 2.29
CA ALA A 72 4.73 -1.34 3.31
C ALA A 72 4.29 -2.65 4.00
N ILE A 73 4.10 -3.72 3.22
CA ILE A 73 3.62 -5.03 3.74
C ILE A 73 4.63 -5.78 4.62
N GLY A 74 5.88 -5.31 4.70
CA GLY A 74 6.94 -5.99 5.45
C GLY A 74 7.82 -5.06 6.27
N CYS A 75 7.50 -3.77 6.34
CA CYS A 75 8.26 -2.83 7.15
C CYS A 75 7.87 -2.97 8.63
N GLY A 76 8.85 -2.92 9.54
CA GLY A 76 8.60 -2.99 11.00
C GLY A 76 8.05 -1.70 11.61
N CYS A 77 7.50 -0.78 10.80
CA CYS A 77 7.07 0.53 11.28
C CYS A 77 5.80 0.48 12.14
N ASP A 78 4.94 -0.52 11.91
CA ASP A 78 3.71 -0.73 12.68
C ASP A 78 3.96 -1.58 13.95
N GLU A 79 5.10 -2.26 14.02
CA GLU A 79 5.53 -3.10 15.16
C GLU A 79 6.16 -2.28 16.30
N ALA A 80 6.09 -0.94 16.24
CA ALA A 80 6.51 -0.06 17.33
C ALA A 80 5.47 -0.07 18.47
N GLY A 81 5.40 -1.21 19.16
CA GLY A 81 4.52 -1.51 20.27
C GLY A 81 4.90 -2.83 20.94
N GLU A 82 6.18 -2.93 21.34
CA GLU A 82 6.76 -3.96 22.19
C GLU A 82 6.98 -5.34 21.53
N TYR A 83 8.26 -5.70 21.38
CA TYR A 83 8.69 -7.08 21.45
C TYR A 83 8.24 -7.64 22.82
N ARG A 84 7.01 -8.16 22.88
CA ARG A 84 6.53 -8.86 24.06
C ARG A 84 7.29 -10.18 24.11
N LEU A 85 8.38 -10.18 24.86
CA LEU A 85 8.92 -11.40 25.47
C LEU A 85 7.74 -12.12 26.13
N GLN A 86 7.40 -13.29 25.62
CA GLN A 86 6.73 -14.35 26.37
C GLN A 86 7.66 -15.56 26.35
#